data_AF-A0A963MC42-F1
#
_entry.id   AF-A0A963MC42-F1
#
_cell.length_a   1.000
_cell.length_b   1.000
_cell.length_c   1.000
_cell.angle_alpha   90.00
_cell.angle_beta   90.00
_cell.angle_gamma   90.00
#
_symmetry.space_group_name_H-M   'P 1'
#
loop_
_entity.id
_entity.type
_entity.pdbx_description
1 polymer ?
#
loop_
_entity_poly.entity_id
_entity_poly.type
_entity_poly.pdbx_seq_one_letter_code
_entity_poly.pdbx_strand_id
1 'polypeptide(L)'
;GVPTRADDPKGEAGRPELLLRARALVATNAAAQTSDSLQPWVADHPRDAGAWQQLAAAWAAQGQTLRSLRAEAEVQVAELDYQGAVNRFRAAQDYSRQHPGGNADLIEASIVDARMRETQAALRQQQEAEKKLR
;
A
#
# COMPACT_ATOMS: atom_id res chain seq x y z
N GLY A 1 62.59 20.80 2.66
CA GLY A 1 61.44 20.09 3.25
C GLY A 1 60.19 20.56 2.55
N VAL A 2 59.55 19.68 1.78
CA VAL A 2 58.25 19.94 1.15
C VAL A 2 57.21 19.17 1.98
N PRO A 3 56.18 19.79 2.56
CA PRO A 3 55.09 19.04 3.15
C PRO A 3 54.21 18.44 2.04
N THR A 4 54.10 17.13 2.08
CA THR A 4 53.27 16.24 1.27
C THR A 4 51.81 16.62 1.28
N ARG A 5 51.17 16.58 0.10
CA ARG A 5 49.72 16.47 -0.05
C ARG A 5 49.23 15.33 0.84
N ALA A 6 48.43 15.65 1.85
CA ALA A 6 47.61 14.67 2.51
C ALA A 6 46.45 14.36 1.57
N ASP A 7 46.42 13.12 1.09
CA ASP A 7 45.29 12.51 0.42
C ASP A 7 44.06 12.61 1.34
N ASP A 8 42.98 13.22 0.85
CA ASP A 8 41.66 13.15 1.46
C ASP A 8 40.92 11.94 0.86
N PRO A 9 40.80 10.78 1.55
CA PRO A 9 40.24 9.56 0.97
C PRO A 9 38.70 9.53 0.97
N LYS A 10 38.02 10.68 1.07
CA LYS A 10 36.54 10.74 1.14
C LYS A 10 35.84 11.02 -0.19
N GLY A 11 36.59 11.22 -1.28
CA GLY A 11 36.05 11.64 -2.58
C GLY A 11 35.42 10.53 -3.44
N GLU A 12 35.86 9.28 -3.30
CA GLU A 12 35.45 8.20 -4.23
C GLU A 12 34.61 7.08 -3.59
N ALA A 13 34.75 6.84 -2.28
CA ALA A 13 34.09 5.74 -1.56
C ALA A 13 32.63 6.01 -1.12
N GLY A 14 31.97 7.04 -1.66
CA GLY A 14 30.60 7.43 -1.27
C GLY A 14 29.64 7.72 -2.43
N ARG A 15 30.11 7.67 -3.68
CA ARG A 15 29.26 7.95 -4.85
C ARG A 15 28.16 6.90 -5.04
N PRO A 16 28.42 5.58 -4.94
CA PRO A 16 27.36 4.57 -5.04
C PRO A 16 26.28 4.72 -3.97
N GLU A 17 26.67 5.00 -2.72
CA GLU A 17 25.77 5.21 -1.58
C GLU A 17 24.95 6.49 -1.75
N LEU A 18 25.57 7.58 -2.22
CA LEU A 18 24.89 8.83 -2.57
C LEU A 18 23.86 8.60 -3.67
N LEU A 19 24.24 7.90 -4.75
CA LEU A 19 23.34 7.60 -5.87
C LEU A 19 22.20 6.67 -5.45
N LEU A 20 22.48 5.67 -4.61
CA LEU A 20 21.47 4.78 -4.05
C LEU A 20 20.49 5.56 -3.17
N ARG A 21 21.00 6.43 -2.30
CA ARG A 21 20.19 7.31 -1.46
C ARG A 21 19.36 8.29 -2.29
N ALA A 22 19.94 8.90 -3.32
CA ALA A 22 19.22 9.79 -4.22
C ALA A 22 18.09 9.04 -4.96
N ARG A 23 18.37 7.84 -5.45
CA ARG A 23 17.35 6.98 -6.09
C ARG A 23 16.23 6.62 -5.11
N ALA A 24 16.57 6.29 -3.87
CA ALA A 24 15.58 6.01 -2.82
C ALA A 24 14.73 7.26 -2.50
N LEU A 25 15.37 8.43 -2.33
CA LEU A 25 14.66 9.70 -2.09
C LEU A 25 13.72 10.05 -3.24
N VAL A 26 14.16 9.90 -4.49
CA VAL A 26 13.32 10.10 -5.68
C VAL A 26 12.17 9.10 -5.71
N ALA A 27 12.43 7.81 -5.43
CA ALA A 27 11.40 6.78 -5.42
C ALA A 27 10.35 7.02 -4.32
N THR A 28 10.76 7.35 -3.10
CA THR A 28 9.85 7.68 -2.00
C THR A 28 9.07 8.97 -2.29
N ASN A 29 9.72 10.00 -2.84
CA ASN A 29 9.04 11.24 -3.21
C ASN A 29 8.02 11.03 -4.34
N ALA A 30 8.34 10.19 -5.33
CA ALA A 30 7.39 9.79 -6.35
C ALA A 30 6.22 8.99 -5.74
N ALA A 31 6.51 8.04 -4.85
CA ALA A 31 5.49 7.24 -4.17
C ALA A 31 4.52 8.11 -3.35
N ALA A 32 5.04 9.08 -2.58
CA ALA A 32 4.21 10.03 -1.83
C ALA A 32 3.30 10.85 -2.74
N GLN A 33 3.86 11.45 -3.81
CA GLN A 33 3.06 12.20 -4.79
C GLN A 33 2.00 11.32 -5.48
N THR A 34 2.34 10.08 -5.82
CA THR A 34 1.40 9.12 -6.39
C THR A 34 0.28 8.80 -5.42
N SER A 35 0.57 8.52 -4.15
CA SER A 35 -0.48 8.25 -3.17
C SER A 35 -1.38 9.46 -2.92
N ASP A 36 -0.80 10.66 -2.84
CA ASP A 36 -1.56 11.89 -2.60
C ASP A 36 -2.50 12.21 -3.77
N SER A 37 -2.08 11.88 -5.00
CA SER A 37 -2.90 12.08 -6.20
C SER A 37 -3.99 11.01 -6.34
N LEU A 38 -3.66 9.74 -6.04
CA LEU A 38 -4.57 8.62 -6.26
C LEU A 38 -5.58 8.42 -5.13
N GLN A 39 -5.25 8.78 -3.89
CA GLN A 39 -6.16 8.62 -2.75
C GLN A 39 -7.52 9.32 -2.95
N PRO A 40 -7.61 10.59 -3.38
CA PRO A 40 -8.90 11.20 -3.68
C PRO A 40 -9.56 10.57 -4.92
N TRP A 41 -8.78 10.20 -5.95
CA TRP A 41 -9.31 9.56 -7.16
C TRP A 41 -10.05 8.25 -6.85
N VAL A 42 -9.44 7.35 -6.07
CA VAL A 42 -10.07 6.05 -5.75
C VAL A 42 -11.30 6.19 -4.84
N ALA A 43 -11.44 7.31 -4.13
CA ALA A 43 -12.65 7.61 -3.36
C ALA A 43 -13.83 7.92 -4.31
N ASP A 44 -13.58 8.66 -5.38
CA ASP A 44 -14.59 9.00 -6.41
C ASP A 44 -14.78 7.87 -7.44
N HIS A 45 -13.74 7.07 -7.68
CA HIS A 45 -13.69 6.00 -8.67
C HIS A 45 -13.38 4.63 -8.05
N PRO A 46 -14.22 4.11 -7.13
CA PRO A 46 -13.89 2.91 -6.35
C PRO A 46 -13.80 1.61 -7.18
N ARG A 47 -14.25 1.61 -8.44
CA ARG A 47 -14.18 0.46 -9.36
C ARG A 47 -12.93 0.45 -10.24
N ASP A 48 -12.05 1.45 -10.11
CA ASP A 48 -10.79 1.50 -10.84
C ASP A 48 -9.74 0.61 -10.15
N ALA A 49 -9.71 -0.66 -10.51
CA ALA A 49 -8.75 -1.64 -9.98
C ALA A 49 -7.29 -1.22 -10.24
N GLY A 50 -7.01 -0.59 -11.39
CA GLY A 50 -5.67 -0.14 -11.75
C GLY A 50 -5.18 1.01 -10.87
N ALA A 51 -6.06 1.95 -10.51
CA ALA A 51 -5.74 3.01 -9.56
C ALA A 51 -5.51 2.46 -8.14
N TRP A 52 -6.35 1.52 -7.68
CA TRP A 52 -6.12 0.84 -6.39
C TRP A 52 -4.79 0.10 -6.34
N GLN A 53 -4.42 -0.60 -7.41
CA GLN A 53 -3.16 -1.33 -7.51
C GLN A 53 -1.95 -0.38 -7.44
N GLN A 54 -2.00 0.75 -8.16
CA GLN A 54 -0.93 1.75 -8.10
C GLN A 54 -0.83 2.40 -6.72
N LEU A 55 -1.97 2.68 -6.08
CA LEU A 55 -2.01 3.22 -4.73
C LEU A 55 -1.43 2.23 -3.70
N ALA A 56 -1.73 0.93 -3.84
CA ALA A 56 -1.15 -0.11 -3.01
C ALA A 56 0.38 -0.14 -3.10
N ALA A 57 0.92 -0.08 -4.33
CA ALA A 57 2.36 -0.05 -4.55
C ALA A 57 3.02 1.22 -3.99
N ALA A 58 2.36 2.37 -4.15
CA ALA A 58 2.82 3.64 -3.60
C ALA A 58 2.90 3.62 -2.06
N TRP A 59 1.89 3.06 -1.39
CA TRP A 59 1.90 2.92 0.07
C TRP A 59 2.91 1.87 0.56
N ALA A 60 3.08 0.76 -0.16
CA ALA A 60 4.13 -0.21 0.15
C ALA A 60 5.53 0.42 0.10
N ALA A 61 5.81 1.22 -0.93
CA ALA A 61 7.08 1.92 -1.09
C ALA A 61 7.35 2.97 0.01
N GLN A 62 6.29 3.42 0.70
CA GLN A 62 6.37 4.33 1.84
C GLN A 62 6.37 3.62 3.20
N GLY A 63 6.34 2.28 3.23
CA GLY A 63 6.25 1.50 4.46
C GLY A 63 4.87 1.55 5.14
N GLN A 64 3.85 2.07 4.44
CA GLN A 64 2.47 2.14 4.94
C GLN A 64 1.75 0.80 4.69
N THR A 65 2.28 -0.27 5.29
CA THR A 65 1.89 -1.66 5.00
C THR A 65 0.41 -1.92 5.20
N LEU A 66 -0.21 -1.42 6.28
CA LEU A 66 -1.64 -1.61 6.53
C LEU A 66 -2.51 -0.98 5.43
N ARG A 67 -2.14 0.22 4.97
CA ARG A 67 -2.84 0.90 3.87
C ARG A 67 -2.66 0.18 2.54
N SER A 68 -1.45 -0.31 2.28
CA SER A 68 -1.15 -1.13 1.10
C SER A 68 -2.00 -2.40 1.06
N LEU A 69 -2.04 -3.13 2.19
CA LEU A 69 -2.86 -4.34 2.38
C LEU A 69 -4.35 -4.06 2.09
N ARG A 70 -4.86 -2.93 2.59
CA ARG A 70 -6.23 -2.50 2.31
C ARG A 70 -6.44 -2.24 0.81
N ALA A 71 -5.58 -1.43 0.19
CA ALA A 71 -5.70 -1.11 -1.23
C ALA A 71 -5.65 -2.35 -2.13
N GLU A 72 -4.81 -3.34 -1.81
CA GLU A 72 -4.80 -4.62 -2.54
C GLU A 72 -6.11 -5.39 -2.40
N ALA A 73 -6.77 -5.32 -1.24
CA ALA A 73 -8.08 -5.92 -1.07
C ALA A 73 -9.14 -5.20 -1.93
N GLU A 74 -9.05 -3.87 -2.04
CA GLU A 74 -9.94 -3.07 -2.89
C GLU A 74 -9.77 -3.39 -4.39
N VAL A 75 -8.57 -3.77 -4.85
CA VAL A 75 -8.37 -4.27 -6.23
C VAL A 75 -9.28 -5.47 -6.49
N GLN A 76 -9.28 -6.44 -5.56
CA GLN A 76 -10.10 -7.65 -5.68
C GLN A 76 -11.60 -7.33 -5.63
N VAL A 77 -12.00 -6.36 -4.81
CA VAL A 77 -13.40 -5.86 -4.77
C VAL A 77 -13.79 -5.26 -6.11
N ALA A 78 -12.93 -4.44 -6.73
CA ALA A 78 -13.18 -3.82 -8.02
C ALA A 78 -13.29 -4.86 -9.16
N GLU A 79 -12.56 -5.98 -9.03
CA GLU A 79 -12.61 -7.12 -9.95
C GLU A 79 -13.76 -8.12 -9.67
N LEU A 80 -14.57 -7.86 -8.63
CA LEU A 80 -15.65 -8.74 -8.15
C LEU A 80 -15.16 -10.10 -7.59
N ASP A 81 -13.86 -10.24 -7.31
CA ASP A 81 -13.32 -11.38 -6.56
C ASP A 81 -13.48 -11.15 -5.05
N TYR A 82 -14.71 -11.31 -4.57
CA TYR A 82 -15.02 -11.10 -3.16
C TYR A 82 -14.35 -12.15 -2.24
N GLN A 83 -14.00 -13.34 -2.73
CA GLN A 83 -13.25 -14.32 -1.95
C GLN A 83 -11.80 -13.86 -1.76
N GLY A 84 -11.12 -13.46 -2.84
CA GLY A 84 -9.79 -12.88 -2.81
C GLY A 84 -9.72 -11.64 -1.93
N ALA A 85 -10.69 -10.75 -2.06
CA ALA A 85 -10.82 -9.54 -1.23
C ALA A 85 -10.90 -9.86 0.27
N VAL A 86 -11.75 -10.80 0.69
CA VAL A 86 -11.88 -11.20 2.10
C VAL A 86 -10.57 -11.75 2.65
N ASN A 87 -9.84 -12.55 1.87
CA ASN A 87 -8.53 -13.08 2.29
C ASN A 87 -7.52 -11.96 2.50
N ARG A 88 -7.51 -10.96 1.60
CA ARG A 88 -6.60 -9.82 1.72
C ARG A 88 -6.96 -8.89 2.88
N PHE A 89 -8.24 -8.60 3.10
CA PHE A 89 -8.68 -7.85 4.29
C PHE A 89 -8.35 -8.56 5.60
N ARG A 90 -8.44 -9.90 5.65
CA ARG A 90 -8.02 -10.67 6.83
C ARG A 90 -6.53 -10.48 7.12
N ALA A 91 -5.68 -10.51 6.08
CA ALA A 91 -4.25 -10.22 6.23
C ALA A 91 -4.00 -8.79 6.75
N ALA A 92 -4.80 -7.80 6.32
CA ALA A 92 -4.75 -6.44 6.87
C ALA A 92 -5.11 -6.39 8.36
N GLN A 93 -6.19 -7.07 8.77
CA GLN A 93 -6.57 -7.18 10.19
C GLN A 93 -5.49 -7.88 11.02
N ASP A 94 -4.94 -8.99 10.54
CA ASP A 94 -3.87 -9.73 11.22
C ASP A 94 -2.63 -8.85 11.41
N TYR A 95 -2.25 -8.11 10.37
CA TYR A 95 -1.15 -7.16 10.45
C TYR A 95 -1.40 -6.07 11.50
N SER A 96 -2.59 -5.45 11.49
CA SER A 96 -2.94 -4.39 12.45
C SER A 96 -2.92 -4.87 13.89
N ARG A 97 -3.31 -6.12 14.15
CA ARG A 97 -3.27 -6.72 15.50
C ARG A 97 -1.85 -6.99 15.97
N GLN A 98 -0.96 -7.37 15.05
CA GLN A 98 0.45 -7.65 15.36
C GLN A 98 1.30 -6.39 15.47
N HIS A 99 0.91 -5.32 14.77
CA HIS A 99 1.63 -4.05 14.70
C HIS A 99 0.72 -2.90 15.14
N PRO A 100 0.34 -2.83 16.43
CA PRO A 100 -0.47 -1.73 16.94
C PRO A 100 0.31 -0.42 16.77
N GLY A 101 -0.26 0.48 15.98
CA GLY A 101 0.36 1.75 15.62
C GLY A 101 -0.30 2.96 16.29
N GLY A 102 -0.08 4.14 15.71
CA GLY A 102 -0.63 5.40 16.23
C GLY A 102 -2.10 5.62 15.84
N ASN A 103 -2.63 6.82 16.12
CA ASN A 103 -4.02 7.16 15.77
C ASN A 103 -4.34 6.94 14.28
N ALA A 104 -3.39 7.19 13.37
CA ALA A 104 -3.57 6.96 11.94
C ALA A 104 -3.81 5.48 11.61
N ASP A 105 -3.14 4.57 12.33
CA ASP A 105 -3.29 3.12 12.14
C ASP A 105 -4.59 2.62 12.76
N LEU A 106 -5.06 3.22 13.85
CA LEU A 106 -6.39 2.93 14.42
C LEU A 106 -7.52 3.31 13.46
N ILE A 107 -7.39 4.46 12.78
CA ILE A 107 -8.35 4.87 11.74
C ILE A 107 -8.31 3.86 10.60
N GLU A 108 -7.13 3.51 10.11
CA GLU A 108 -6.99 2.55 9.01
C GLU A 108 -7.56 1.17 9.37
N ALA A 109 -7.30 0.69 10.58
CA ALA A 109 -7.87 -0.56 11.08
C ALA A 109 -9.41 -0.53 11.09
N SER A 110 -10.01 0.59 11.51
CA SER A 110 -11.47 0.74 11.49
C SER A 110 -12.05 0.73 10.06
N ILE A 111 -11.31 1.27 9.08
CA ILE A 111 -11.68 1.22 7.66
C ILE A 111 -11.60 -0.22 7.15
N VAL A 112 -10.50 -0.93 7.43
CA VAL A 112 -10.33 -2.35 7.08
C VAL A 112 -11.49 -3.18 7.62
N ASP A 113 -11.85 -2.98 8.88
CA ASP A 113 -12.96 -3.70 9.52
C ASP A 113 -14.31 -3.43 8.84
N ALA A 114 -14.59 -2.17 8.49
CA ALA A 114 -15.81 -1.80 7.79
C ALA A 114 -15.89 -2.43 6.40
N ARG A 115 -14.83 -2.29 5.60
CA ARG A 115 -14.77 -2.81 4.22
C ARG A 115 -14.79 -4.34 4.18
N MET A 116 -14.18 -5.01 5.17
CA MET A 116 -14.26 -6.46 5.28
C MET A 116 -15.70 -6.93 5.51
N ARG A 117 -16.47 -6.26 6.38
CA ARG A 117 -17.88 -6.60 6.61
C ARG A 117 -18.73 -6.41 5.35
N GLU A 118 -18.52 -5.32 4.62
CA GLU A 118 -19.19 -5.04 3.35
C GLU A 118 -18.88 -6.13 2.32
N THR A 119 -17.60 -6.48 2.16
CA THR A 119 -17.14 -7.50 1.20
C THR A 119 -17.71 -8.88 1.54
N GLN A 120 -17.75 -9.26 2.83
CA GLN A 120 -18.38 -10.50 3.27
C GLN A 120 -19.87 -10.55 2.96
N ALA A 121 -20.58 -9.42 3.03
CA ALA A 121 -21.98 -9.34 2.65
C ALA A 121 -22.17 -9.52 1.13
N ALA A 122 -21.34 -8.86 0.32
CA ALA A 122 -21.36 -9.02 -1.14
C ALA A 122 -21.08 -10.47 -1.56
N LEU A 123 -20.12 -11.14 -0.92
CA LEU A 123 -19.81 -12.54 -1.16
C LEU A 123 -21.00 -13.47 -0.87
N ARG A 124 -21.70 -13.26 0.26
CA ARG A 124 -22.91 -14.03 0.59
C ARG A 124 -24.00 -13.84 -0.47
N GLN A 125 -24.22 -12.60 -0.91
CA GLN A 125 -25.20 -12.29 -1.95
C GLN A 125 -24.86 -12.97 -3.29
N GLN A 126 -23.58 -12.97 -3.69
CA GLN A 126 -23.12 -13.69 -4.90
C GLN A 126 -23.43 -15.18 -4.80
N GLN A 127 -23.10 -15.82 -3.68
CA GLN A 127 -23.36 -17.24 -3.46
C GLN A 127 -24.86 -17.59 -3.47
N GLU A 128 -25.70 -16.72 -2.91
CA GLU A 128 -27.15 -16.89 -2.93
C GLU A 128 -27.73 -16.75 -4.35
N ALA A 129 -27.23 -15.79 -5.13
CA ALA A 129 -27.63 -15.60 -6.52
C ALA A 129 -27.24 -16.81 -7.38
N GLU A 130 -26.03 -17.34 -7.21
CA GLU A 130 -25.58 -18.54 -7.92
C GLU A 130 -26.42 -19.77 -7.58
N LYS A 131 -26.82 -19.94 -6.31
CA LYS A 131 -27.70 -21.06 -5.90
C LYS A 131 -29.07 -20.96 -6.54
N LYS A 132 -29.63 -19.75 -6.71
CA LYS A 132 -30.95 -19.55 -7.35
C LYS A 132 -30.94 -19.83 -8.85
N LEU A 133 -29.76 -19.77 -9.48
CA LEU A 133 -29.59 -20.02 -10.91
C LEU A 133 -29.40 -21.51 -11.24
N ARG A 134 -29.13 -22.34 -10.23
CA ARG A 134 -28.97 -23.80 -10.36
C ARG A 134 -30.29 -24.51 -10.10
#